data_AF-A0A3D2GF82-F1
#
_entry.id   AF-A0A3D2GF82-F1
#
_cell.length_a   1.000
_cell.length_b   1.000
_cell.length_c   1.000
_cell.angle_alpha   90.00
_cell.angle_beta   90.00
_cell.angle_gamma   90.00
#
_symmetry.space_group_name_H-M   'P 1'
#
loop_
_entity.id
_entity.type
_entity.pdbx_description
1 polymer ?
#
loop_
_entity_poly.entity_id
_entity_poly.type
_entity_poly.pdbx_seq_one_letter_code
_entity_poly.pdbx_strand_id
1 'polypeptide(L)'
;MSRFIKLFLAVVLLSGFGQTFVLAAPKSDKSDKDKREGEVPPWMENVDRGGGSTYLVPKGAKIEEVTSGFVKVEPPAEYVARQVYEMDKRQAAMEKELVTIKNELVELREQCALQQQSPSDKNP
;
A
#
# COMPACT_ATOMS: atom_id res chain seq x y z
N MET A 1 -11.60 44.48 -0.51
CA MET A 1 -11.69 43.36 0.46
C MET A 1 -12.05 42.10 -0.32
N SER A 2 -11.04 41.25 -0.52
CA SER A 2 -10.86 40.38 -1.68
C SER A 2 -11.86 39.21 -1.76
N ARG A 3 -12.42 38.98 -2.96
CA ARG A 3 -13.22 37.79 -3.31
C ARG A 3 -12.48 36.47 -3.01
N PHE A 4 -11.15 36.51 -2.90
CA PHE A 4 -10.34 35.38 -2.48
C PHE A 4 -10.62 34.90 -1.06
N ILE A 5 -10.93 35.79 -0.11
CA ILE A 5 -11.18 35.38 1.29
C ILE A 5 -12.51 34.62 1.38
N LYS A 6 -13.52 35.00 0.58
CA LYS A 6 -14.79 34.28 0.50
C LYS A 6 -14.65 32.89 -0.15
N LEU A 7 -13.79 32.77 -1.17
CA LEU A 7 -13.49 31.46 -1.77
C LEU A 7 -12.70 30.57 -0.80
N PHE A 8 -11.74 31.13 -0.06
CA PHE A 8 -10.94 30.37 0.90
C PHE A 8 -11.80 29.88 2.08
N LEU A 9 -12.72 30.73 2.58
CA LEU A 9 -13.66 30.30 3.63
C LEU A 9 -14.65 29.22 3.14
N ALA A 10 -15.09 29.29 1.87
CA ALA A 10 -15.97 28.28 1.29
C ALA A 10 -15.27 26.91 1.15
N VAL A 11 -13.99 26.90 0.73
CA VAL A 11 -13.20 25.67 0.64
C VAL A 11 -12.94 25.08 2.03
N VAL A 12 -12.64 25.92 3.03
CA VAL A 12 -12.42 25.47 4.41
C VAL A 12 -13.70 24.94 5.06
N LEU A 13 -14.87 25.54 4.77
CA LEU A 13 -16.17 25.06 5.25
C LEU A 13 -16.64 23.78 4.54
N LEU A 14 -16.22 23.54 3.30
CA LEU A 14 -16.53 22.29 2.60
C LEU A 14 -15.61 21.12 3.00
N SER A 15 -14.42 21.39 3.54
CA SER A 15 -13.52 20.36 4.08
C SER A 15 -13.86 19.90 5.51
N GLY A 16 -14.88 20.48 6.14
CA GLY A 16 -15.28 20.21 7.53
C GLY A 16 -16.28 19.06 7.73
N PHE A 17 -16.75 18.41 6.67
CA PHE A 17 -17.61 17.25 6.77
C PHE A 17 -16.91 16.05 6.15
N GLY A 18 -16.69 15.01 6.95
CA GLY A 18 -16.12 13.73 6.54
C GLY A 18 -16.96 13.06 5.45
N GLN A 19 -16.78 13.51 4.20
CA GLN A 19 -17.35 12.91 3.02
C GLN A 19 -16.59 11.61 2.75
N THR A 20 -17.16 10.51 3.24
CA THR A 20 -16.89 9.19 2.72
C THR A 20 -17.30 9.18 1.24
N PHE A 21 -16.33 9.22 0.34
CA PHE A 21 -16.58 9.03 -1.08
C PHE A 21 -16.99 7.57 -1.32
N VAL A 22 -18.30 7.33 -1.45
CA VAL A 22 -18.81 6.08 -2.03
C VAL A 22 -18.97 6.34 -3.52
N LEU A 23 -18.05 5.82 -4.33
CA LEU A 23 -18.17 5.86 -5.79
C LEU A 23 -19.18 4.78 -6.21
N ALA A 24 -20.47 5.08 -6.10
CA ALA A 24 -21.52 4.21 -6.64
C ALA A 24 -21.48 4.30 -8.17
N ALA A 25 -21.00 3.24 -8.83
CA ALA A 25 -21.06 3.15 -10.28
C ALA A 25 -22.52 3.01 -10.76
N PRO A 26 -22.99 3.80 -11.75
CA PRO A 26 -24.34 3.65 -12.29
C PRO A 26 -24.45 2.32 -13.05
N LYS A 27 -25.54 1.58 -12.80
CA LYS A 27 -25.89 0.37 -13.56
C LYS A 27 -26.10 0.75 -15.03
N SER A 28 -25.19 0.36 -15.91
CA SER A 28 -25.41 0.43 -17.36
C SER A 28 -26.11 -0.84 -17.82
N ASP A 29 -27.40 -0.70 -18.13
CA ASP A 29 -28.17 -1.66 -18.92
C ASP A 29 -27.68 -1.56 -20.37
N LYS A 30 -26.85 -2.51 -20.81
CA LYS A 30 -26.78 -3.02 -22.19
C LYS A 30 -25.66 -4.04 -22.37
N SER A 31 -26.05 -5.14 -22.99
CA SER A 31 -25.22 -6.17 -23.57
C SER A 31 -24.33 -5.60 -24.67
N ASP A 32 -23.02 -5.71 -24.49
CA ASP A 32 -22.10 -5.96 -25.60
C ASP A 32 -20.94 -6.82 -25.08
N LYS A 33 -20.80 -7.98 -25.70
CA LYS A 33 -19.63 -8.84 -25.57
C LYS A 33 -18.42 -8.08 -26.14
N ASP A 34 -17.26 -8.35 -25.56
CA ASP A 34 -15.91 -7.88 -25.90
C ASP A 34 -15.42 -6.56 -25.29
N LYS A 35 -14.36 -6.71 -24.49
CA LYS A 35 -13.35 -5.71 -24.08
C LYS A 35 -13.75 -4.72 -22.98
N ARG A 36 -13.65 -5.21 -21.74
CA ARG A 36 -12.89 -4.59 -20.64
C ARG A 36 -13.11 -5.46 -19.40
N GLU A 37 -12.31 -6.52 -19.25
CA GLU A 37 -11.83 -6.82 -17.90
C GLU A 37 -11.15 -5.51 -17.47
N GLY A 38 -11.86 -4.70 -16.68
CA GLY A 38 -11.32 -3.45 -16.16
C GLY A 38 -10.12 -3.85 -15.32
N GLU A 39 -8.93 -3.73 -15.89
CA GLU A 39 -7.68 -4.17 -15.28
C GLU A 39 -7.59 -3.50 -13.91
N VAL A 40 -7.75 -4.30 -12.86
CA VAL A 40 -7.73 -3.82 -11.48
C VAL A 40 -6.33 -3.26 -11.25
N PRO A 41 -6.21 -1.96 -10.95
CA PRO A 41 -4.89 -1.39 -10.71
C PRO A 41 -4.19 -2.14 -9.57
N PRO A 42 -2.85 -2.29 -9.60
CA PRO A 42 -2.12 -3.13 -8.63
C PRO A 42 -2.22 -2.64 -7.17
N TRP A 43 -2.70 -1.40 -6.97
CA TRP A 43 -2.93 -0.75 -5.69
C TRP A 43 -4.37 -0.87 -5.18
N MET A 44 -5.27 -1.47 -5.96
CA MET A 44 -6.66 -1.72 -5.60
C MET A 44 -6.94 -3.23 -5.51
N GLU A 45 -7.97 -3.61 -4.77
CA GLU A 45 -8.47 -4.98 -4.68
C GLU A 45 -10.00 -5.02 -4.80
N ASN A 46 -10.49 -6.09 -5.41
CA ASN A 46 -11.93 -6.36 -5.51
C ASN A 46 -12.41 -7.05 -4.24
N VAL A 47 -13.51 -6.54 -3.68
CA VAL A 47 -14.12 -7.08 -2.47
C VAL A 47 -15.55 -7.45 -2.76
N ASP A 48 -15.80 -8.76 -2.75
CA ASP A 48 -17.12 -9.37 -2.92
C ASP A 48 -17.70 -9.70 -1.54
N ARG A 49 -18.77 -9.00 -1.14
CA ARG A 49 -19.41 -9.18 0.18
C ARG A 49 -20.85 -9.68 0.14
N GLY A 50 -21.23 -10.32 -0.98
CA GLY A 50 -22.56 -10.89 -1.17
C GLY A 50 -23.60 -9.84 -1.60
N GLY A 51 -24.53 -10.24 -2.47
CA GLY A 51 -25.55 -9.34 -3.04
C GLY A 51 -25.24 -8.82 -4.45
N GLY A 52 -24.22 -9.36 -5.14
CA GLY A 52 -23.97 -9.10 -6.56
C GLY A 52 -23.30 -7.77 -6.89
N SER A 53 -22.67 -7.12 -5.91
CA SER A 53 -21.82 -5.93 -6.13
C SER A 53 -20.39 -6.20 -5.67
N THR A 54 -19.43 -5.91 -6.54
CA THR A 54 -18.00 -5.97 -6.29
C THR A 54 -17.50 -4.55 -6.03
N TYR A 55 -16.87 -4.32 -4.88
CA TYR A 55 -16.30 -3.02 -4.53
C TYR A 55 -14.81 -3.00 -4.82
N LEU A 56 -14.34 -1.91 -5.44
CA LEU A 56 -12.92 -1.67 -5.64
C LEU A 56 -12.40 -0.82 -4.48
N VAL A 57 -11.51 -1.37 -3.66
CA VAL A 57 -10.97 -0.70 -2.47
C VAL A 57 -9.43 -0.67 -2.50
N PRO A 58 -8.79 0.31 -1.83
CA PRO A 58 -7.33 0.33 -1.73
C PRO A 58 -6.82 -0.95 -1.06
N LYS A 59 -5.77 -1.54 -1.63
CA LYS A 59 -5.22 -2.80 -1.16
C LYS A 59 -4.80 -2.69 0.31
N GLY A 60 -5.30 -3.62 1.12
CA GLY A 60 -4.98 -3.68 2.55
C GLY A 60 -5.67 -2.60 3.38
N ALA A 61 -6.64 -1.87 2.83
CA ALA A 61 -7.52 -1.01 3.61
C ALA A 61 -8.36 -1.87 4.56
N LYS A 62 -8.64 -1.35 5.77
CA LYS A 62 -9.56 -2.05 6.68
C LYS A 62 -10.99 -1.87 6.19
N ILE A 63 -11.74 -2.96 6.22
CA ILE A 63 -13.11 -3.01 5.72
C ILE A 63 -14.02 -3.43 6.85
N GLU A 64 -14.95 -2.57 7.21
CA GLU A 64 -16.06 -2.84 8.12
C GLU A 64 -17.34 -3.00 7.30
N GLU A 65 -18.07 -4.10 7.51
CA GLU A 65 -19.34 -4.31 6.83
C GLU A 65 -20.46 -3.58 7.58
N VAL A 66 -21.12 -2.63 6.92
CA VAL A 66 -22.23 -1.86 7.51
C VAL A 66 -23.50 -2.23 6.77
N THR A 67 -24.01 -3.42 7.08
CA THR A 67 -25.37 -3.92 6.79
C THR A 67 -25.81 -3.95 5.31
N SER A 68 -26.38 -5.08 4.87
CA SER A 68 -27.16 -5.22 3.62
C SER A 68 -26.50 -4.64 2.35
N GLY A 69 -25.26 -5.04 2.09
CA GLY A 69 -24.59 -4.79 0.82
C GLY A 69 -23.76 -3.50 0.75
N PHE A 70 -23.66 -2.71 1.82
CA PHE A 70 -22.76 -1.55 1.88
C PHE A 70 -21.45 -1.88 2.61
N VAL A 71 -20.35 -1.41 2.03
CA VAL A 71 -19.00 -1.61 2.55
C VAL A 71 -18.48 -0.28 3.11
N LYS A 72 -18.14 -0.25 4.40
CA LYS A 72 -17.46 0.88 5.02
C LYS A 72 -15.96 0.60 4.99
N VAL A 73 -15.23 1.50 4.35
CA VAL A 73 -13.77 1.43 4.26
C VAL A 73 -13.15 2.41 5.24
N GLU A 74 -11.98 2.05 5.76
CA GLU A 74 -11.10 2.92 6.55
C GLU A 74 -10.98 4.32 5.91
N PRO A 75 -11.04 5.41 6.70
CA PRO A 75 -10.83 6.75 6.18
C PRO A 75 -9.47 6.88 5.46
N PRO A 76 -9.39 7.60 4.32
CA PRO A 76 -8.15 7.71 3.56
C PRO A 76 -6.96 8.23 4.37
N ALA A 77 -7.18 9.17 5.29
CA ALA A 77 -6.12 9.71 6.14
C ALA A 77 -5.53 8.65 7.08
N GLU A 78 -6.39 7.81 7.68
CA GLU A 78 -5.97 6.73 8.57
C GLU A 78 -5.25 5.62 7.80
N TYR A 79 -5.78 5.27 6.63
CA TYR A 79 -5.15 4.32 5.71
C TYR A 79 -3.74 4.77 5.32
N VAL A 80 -3.58 6.01 4.85
CA VAL A 80 -2.28 6.55 4.42
C VAL A 80 -1.31 6.62 5.60
N ALA A 81 -1.75 7.11 6.76
CA ALA A 81 -0.89 7.19 7.95
C ALA A 81 -0.38 5.80 8.37
N ARG A 82 -1.26 4.79 8.36
CA ARG A 82 -0.88 3.41 8.65
C ARG A 82 0.09 2.84 7.63
N GLN A 83 -0.16 3.07 6.33
CA GLN A 83 0.73 2.59 5.27
C GLN A 83 2.11 3.22 5.38
N VAL A 84 2.22 4.53 5.63
CA VAL A 84 3.51 5.20 5.86
C VAL A 84 4.25 4.59 7.04
N TYR A 85 3.56 4.40 8.18
CA TYR A 85 4.17 3.78 9.36
C TYR A 85 4.65 2.34 9.09
N GLU A 86 3.87 1.54 8.38
CA GLU A 86 4.26 0.18 7.99
C GLU A 86 5.47 0.19 7.04
N MET A 87 5.53 1.15 6.10
CA MET A 87 6.65 1.31 5.18
C MET A 87 7.93 1.71 5.91
N ASP A 88 7.87 2.67 6.83
CA ASP A 88 9.02 3.09 7.63
C ASP A 88 9.57 1.92 8.46
N LYS A 89 8.69 1.11 9.04
CA LYS A 89 9.09 -0.08 9.79
C LYS A 89 9.77 -1.11 8.90
N ARG A 90 9.26 -1.35 7.69
CA ARG A 90 9.89 -2.26 6.71
C ARG A 90 11.24 -1.73 6.26
N GLN A 91 11.35 -0.43 6.02
CA GLN A 91 12.62 0.19 5.65
C GLN A 91 13.66 0.01 6.76
N ALA A 92 13.30 0.30 8.02
CA ALA A 92 14.19 0.10 9.15
C ALA A 92 14.61 -1.37 9.34
N ALA A 93 13.73 -2.33 9.03
CA ALA A 93 14.08 -3.75 9.05
C ALA A 93 15.06 -4.11 7.91
N MET A 94 14.81 -3.64 6.69
CA MET A 94 15.71 -3.86 5.55
C MET A 94 17.08 -3.21 5.76
N GLU A 95 17.15 -2.03 6.38
CA GLU A 95 18.42 -1.38 6.72
C GLU A 95 19.22 -2.22 7.71
N LYS A 96 18.56 -2.83 8.71
CA LYS A 96 19.21 -3.77 9.63
C LYS A 96 19.72 -5.01 8.90
N GLU A 97 18.89 -5.61 8.04
CA GLU A 97 19.30 -6.77 7.24
C GLU A 97 20.50 -6.44 6.35
N LEU A 98 20.53 -5.26 5.73
CA LEU A 98 21.68 -4.81 4.93
C LEU A 98 22.96 -4.66 5.77
N VAL A 99 22.85 -4.20 7.01
CA VAL A 99 24.01 -4.13 7.93
C VAL A 99 24.48 -5.54 8.29
N THR A 100 23.56 -6.45 8.60
CA THR A 100 23.89 -7.85 8.90
C THR A 100 24.60 -8.51 7.72
N ILE A 101 24.05 -8.41 6.52
CA ILE A 101 24.65 -8.98 5.30
C ILE A 101 26.03 -8.37 5.02
N LYS A 102 26.21 -7.06 5.24
CA LYS A 102 27.52 -6.42 5.09
C LYS A 102 28.55 -6.98 6.06
N ASN A 103 28.16 -7.21 7.31
CA ASN A 103 29.05 -7.80 8.31
C ASN A 103 29.40 -9.24 7.96
N GLU A 104 28.41 -10.05 7.56
CA GLU A 104 28.64 -11.42 7.08
C GLU A 104 29.61 -11.46 5.90
N LEU A 105 29.50 -10.53 4.94
CA LEU A 105 30.44 -10.42 3.81
C LEU A 105 31.86 -10.05 4.25
N VAL A 106 32.01 -9.20 5.26
CA VAL A 106 33.33 -8.86 5.81
C VAL A 106 33.94 -10.07 6.49
N GLU A 107 33.18 -10.78 7.33
CA GLU A 107 33.63 -11.99 8.00
C GLU A 107 34.03 -13.09 7.00
N LEU A 108 33.21 -13.32 5.97
CA LEU A 108 33.52 -14.26 4.88
C LEU A 108 34.80 -13.85 4.13
N ARG A 109 34.98 -12.56 3.88
CA ARG A 109 36.18 -12.03 3.22
C ARG A 109 37.43 -12.25 4.07
N GLU A 110 37.34 -12.04 5.38
CA GLU A 110 38.42 -12.29 6.33
C GLU A 110 38.75 -13.78 6.43
N GLN A 111 37.73 -14.66 6.46
CA GLN A 111 37.93 -16.11 6.43
C GLN A 111 38.62 -16.59 5.15
N CYS A 112 38.24 -16.05 3.99
CA CYS A 112 38.93 -16.33 2.72
C CYS A 112 40.38 -15.81 2.73
N ALA A 113 40.64 -14.62 3.31
CA ALA A 113 41.99 -14.08 3.42
C ALA A 113 42.87 -14.95 4.34
N LEU A 114 42.32 -15.46 5.44
CA LEU A 114 43.02 -16.37 6.37
C LEU A 114 43.32 -17.73 5.71
N GLN A 115 42.38 -18.28 4.92
CA GLN A 115 42.61 -19.50 4.14
C GLN A 115 43.71 -19.32 3.07
N GLN A 116 43.81 -18.14 2.46
CA GLN A 116 44.88 -17.84 1.50
C GLN A 116 46.25 -17.64 2.19
N GLN A 117 46.28 -17.33 3.49
CA GLN A 117 47.50 -17.17 4.27
C GLN A 117 47.97 -18.46 4.96
N SER A 118 47.09 -19.46 5.17
CA SER A 118 47.53 -20.78 5.61
C SER A 118 48.33 -21.46 4.49
N PRO A 119 49.64 -21.70 4.67
CA PRO A 119 50.46 -22.31 3.63
C PRO A 119 49.93 -23.70 3.33
N SER A 120 49.83 -24.00 2.04
CA SER A 120 49.70 -25.34 1.49
C SER A 120 50.99 -26.12 1.76
N ASP A 121 51.29 -26.40 3.02
CA ASP A 121 52.32 -27.34 3.44
C ASP A 121 51.68 -28.73 3.50
N LYS A 122 51.58 -29.38 2.34
CA LYS A 122 51.46 -30.83 2.21
C LYS A 122 51.64 -31.24 0.74
N ASN A 123 52.89 -31.24 0.30
CA ASN A 123 53.36 -32.16 -0.74
C ASN A 123 54.24 -33.22 -0.04
N PRO A 124 53.78 -34.48 0.09
CA PRO A 124 54.68 -35.63 0.12
C PRO A 124 55.15 -36.00 -1.29
#